data_AF-A0A653X1J9-F1
#
_entry.id   AF-A0A653X1J9-F1
#
_cell.length_a   1.000
_cell.length_b   1.000
_cell.length_c   1.000
_cell.angle_alpha   90.00
_cell.angle_beta   90.00
_cell.angle_gamma   90.00
#
_symmetry.space_group_name_H-M   'P 1'
#
loop_
_entity.id
_entity.type
_entity.pdbx_description
1 polymer ?
#
loop_
_entity_poly.entity_id
_entity_poly.type
_entity_poly.pdbx_seq_one_letter_code
_entity_poly.pdbx_strand_id
1 'polypeptide(L)'
;MDPLQIAVAAYAAGNWNDSDWRVLGRETGTSDIIDRHPRLYRSLGFGDPDYPDAASEVVGQILASEAVEQNSGEAGRMELFADSMPNLVMWVQEHAPNRTRKLFNDYLQSRVASEIPAVWRSTPANEVEEDPDAWLTDSPRANRLPVDWADDLLDDLDPVAPPLGSTATPALTPAATPASEVAAAADAPKSIFIVHGHDEAALNSIKLFAHRVTGLMPISLAEEAGRGQTIIEKFEAYGVAASFVIVLLTPDDVGQTIGDHQAGTEPKARARQNVVLELGYFIGNIGRENIVVVDADVERPSDLAGLSYVEYPGSNWKDSLRTELDAAGLVQG
;
A
#
# COMPACT_ATOMS: atom_id res chain seq x y z
N MET A 1 18.39 30.07 4.14
CA MET A 1 18.01 28.70 4.51
C MET A 1 16.98 28.86 5.61
N ASP A 2 15.75 28.46 5.36
CA ASP A 2 14.63 28.65 6.29
C ASP A 2 14.77 27.67 7.47
N PRO A 3 14.91 28.16 8.73
CA PRO A 3 15.05 27.29 9.90
C PRO A 3 13.88 26.34 10.12
N LEU A 4 12.65 26.76 9.79
CA LEU A 4 11.44 25.93 9.94
C LEU A 4 11.48 24.77 8.95
N GLN A 5 11.75 25.07 7.67
CA GLN A 5 11.88 24.06 6.62
C GLN A 5 12.90 22.98 6.98
N ILE A 6 14.08 23.38 7.47
CA ILE A 6 15.16 22.43 7.82
C ILE A 6 14.75 21.55 9.01
N ALA A 7 14.09 22.11 10.02
CA ALA A 7 13.65 21.37 11.20
C ALA A 7 12.56 20.35 10.85
N VAL A 8 11.53 20.78 10.13
CA VAL A 8 10.42 19.94 9.66
C VAL A 8 10.93 18.83 8.74
N ALA A 9 11.82 19.15 7.79
CA ALA A 9 12.40 18.16 6.90
C ALA A 9 13.26 17.12 7.62
N ALA A 10 14.08 17.55 8.60
CA ALA A 10 14.87 16.63 9.40
C ALA A 10 14.00 15.69 10.25
N TYR A 11 12.91 16.23 10.83
CA TYR A 11 11.94 15.43 11.56
C TYR A 11 11.25 14.40 10.67
N ALA A 12 10.74 14.83 9.51
CA ALA A 12 10.12 13.92 8.55
C ALA A 12 11.12 12.86 8.05
N ALA A 13 12.38 13.24 7.83
CA ALA A 13 13.42 12.30 7.42
C ALA A 13 13.68 11.20 8.46
N GLY A 14 13.53 11.49 9.75
CA GLY A 14 13.79 10.54 10.85
C GLY A 14 12.58 9.76 11.33
N ASN A 15 11.36 10.26 11.13
CA ASN A 15 10.17 9.71 11.79
C ASN A 15 9.01 9.37 10.85
N TRP A 16 9.01 9.89 9.61
CA TRP A 16 7.85 9.75 8.72
C TRP A 16 7.99 8.62 7.72
N ASN A 17 6.86 7.96 7.47
CA ASN A 17 6.65 7.01 6.38
C ASN A 17 5.70 7.59 5.31
N ASP A 18 5.39 6.81 4.28
CA ASP A 18 4.53 7.23 3.16
C ASP A 18 3.14 7.72 3.64
N SER A 19 2.56 7.07 4.65
CA SER A 19 1.26 7.44 5.20
C SER A 19 1.29 8.82 5.85
N ASP A 20 2.35 9.17 6.57
CA ASP A 20 2.45 10.46 7.26
C ASP A 20 2.48 11.62 6.26
N TRP A 21 3.23 11.46 5.15
CA TRP A 21 3.23 12.42 4.05
C TRP A 21 1.86 12.55 3.38
N ARG A 22 1.14 11.44 3.17
CA ARG A 22 -0.21 11.46 2.59
C ARG A 22 -1.23 12.10 3.52
N VAL A 23 -1.12 11.88 4.83
CA VAL A 23 -1.97 12.52 5.84
C VAL A 23 -1.74 14.02 5.80
N LEU A 24 -0.49 14.48 5.89
CA LEU A 24 -0.14 15.89 5.78
C LEU A 24 -0.72 16.50 4.50
N GLY A 25 -0.54 15.85 3.34
CA GLY A 25 -1.04 16.35 2.06
C GLY A 25 -2.56 16.54 2.02
N ARG A 26 -3.32 15.63 2.65
CA ARG A 26 -4.78 15.75 2.73
C ARG A 26 -5.23 16.84 3.69
N GLU A 27 -4.59 16.95 4.85
CA GLU A 27 -4.95 17.91 5.90
C GLU A 27 -4.63 19.35 5.47
N THR A 28 -3.53 19.52 4.75
CA THR A 28 -3.04 20.84 4.32
C THR A 28 -3.45 21.20 2.89
N GLY A 29 -4.08 20.28 2.16
CA GLY A 29 -4.45 20.46 0.75
C GLY A 29 -3.26 20.43 -0.21
N THR A 30 -2.10 19.95 0.20
CA THR A 30 -0.86 19.91 -0.61
C THR A 30 -0.54 18.53 -1.20
N SER A 31 -1.50 17.61 -1.29
CA SER A 31 -1.31 16.29 -1.92
C SER A 31 -0.66 16.40 -3.30
N ASP A 32 -1.11 17.37 -4.11
CA ASP A 32 -0.57 17.65 -5.45
C ASP A 32 0.92 17.99 -5.48
N ILE A 33 1.46 18.60 -4.41
CA ILE A 33 2.88 18.95 -4.29
C ILE A 33 3.69 17.72 -3.90
N ILE A 34 3.17 16.95 -2.96
CA ILE A 34 3.83 15.75 -2.41
C ILE A 34 3.85 14.64 -3.47
N ASP A 35 2.71 14.35 -4.11
CA ASP A 35 2.54 13.26 -5.09
C ASP A 35 3.30 13.52 -6.40
N ARG A 36 3.50 14.78 -6.78
CA ARG A 36 4.28 15.15 -7.98
C ARG A 36 5.78 15.21 -7.72
N HIS A 37 6.23 15.06 -6.48
CA HIS A 37 7.66 15.14 -6.20
C HIS A 37 8.41 13.92 -6.76
N PRO A 38 9.39 14.10 -7.65
CA PRO A 38 10.00 13.00 -8.40
C PRO A 38 10.81 12.03 -7.54
N ARG A 39 11.25 12.48 -6.36
CA ARG A 39 12.16 11.70 -5.49
C ARG A 39 11.60 11.38 -4.11
N LEU A 40 10.52 12.00 -3.63
CA LEU A 40 10.13 11.90 -2.22
C LEU A 40 9.81 10.45 -1.83
N TYR A 41 8.76 9.89 -2.46
CA TYR A 41 8.32 8.53 -2.17
C TYR A 41 9.31 7.47 -2.64
N ARG A 42 10.03 7.74 -3.73
CA ARG A 42 11.10 6.86 -4.22
C ARG A 42 12.22 6.75 -3.19
N SER A 43 12.78 7.88 -2.77
CA SER A 43 13.89 7.89 -1.82
C SER A 43 13.49 7.38 -0.44
N LEU A 44 12.26 7.68 0.01
CA LEU A 44 11.72 7.14 1.25
C LEU A 44 11.56 5.61 1.19
N GLY A 45 10.93 5.10 0.13
CA GLY A 45 10.65 3.68 -0.03
C GLY A 45 11.91 2.81 -0.16
N PHE A 46 12.93 3.31 -0.87
CA PHE A 46 14.21 2.61 -1.03
C PHE A 46 15.24 2.90 0.07
N GLY A 47 14.94 3.82 1.01
CA GLY A 47 15.90 4.27 2.01
C GLY A 47 17.12 4.95 1.40
N ASP A 48 16.94 5.64 0.27
CA ASP A 48 18.03 6.32 -0.43
C ASP A 48 18.64 7.41 0.47
N PRO A 49 19.96 7.65 0.38
CA PRO A 49 20.63 8.67 1.17
C PRO A 49 20.17 10.10 0.81
N ASP A 50 19.49 10.31 -0.32
CA ASP A 50 18.96 11.60 -0.74
C ASP A 50 17.51 11.84 -0.29
N TYR A 51 16.89 10.93 0.45
CA TYR A 51 15.57 11.14 1.04
C TYR A 51 15.49 12.43 1.89
N PRO A 52 16.46 12.76 2.76
CA PRO A 52 16.41 14.00 3.53
C PRO A 52 16.38 15.26 2.66
N ASP A 53 17.05 15.23 1.51
CA ASP A 53 17.05 16.35 0.55
C ASP A 53 15.69 16.44 -0.15
N ALA A 54 15.13 15.31 -0.58
CA ALA A 54 13.80 15.26 -1.17
C ALA A 54 12.69 15.72 -0.20
N ALA A 55 12.77 15.32 1.07
CA ALA A 55 11.89 15.79 2.13
C ALA A 55 12.00 17.31 2.32
N SER A 56 13.23 17.84 2.32
CA SER A 56 13.48 19.28 2.41
C SER A 56 12.89 20.06 1.24
N GLU A 57 13.02 19.56 0.01
CA GLU A 57 12.44 20.19 -1.18
C GLU A 57 10.91 20.25 -1.11
N VAL A 58 10.25 19.16 -0.72
CA VAL A 58 8.79 19.10 -0.58
C VAL A 58 8.29 20.04 0.50
N VAL A 59 8.90 20.05 1.68
CA VAL A 59 8.53 20.99 2.75
C VAL A 59 8.69 22.43 2.29
N GLY A 60 9.74 22.73 1.50
CA GLY A 60 9.94 24.04 0.90
C GLY A 60 8.82 24.43 -0.05
N GLN A 61 8.35 23.50 -0.89
CA GLN A 61 7.23 23.72 -1.82
C GLN A 61 5.91 23.92 -1.08
N ILE A 62 5.64 23.12 -0.03
CA ILE A 62 4.46 23.26 0.83
C ILE A 62 4.44 24.64 1.49
N LEU A 63 5.55 25.06 2.09
CA LEU A 63 5.71 26.37 2.74
C LEU A 63 5.64 27.56 1.76
N ALA A 64 5.81 27.32 0.46
CA ALA A 64 5.68 28.32 -0.60
C ALA A 64 4.30 28.31 -1.28
N SER A 65 3.42 27.37 -0.92
CA SER A 65 2.11 27.18 -1.53
C SER A 65 1.02 28.02 -0.88
N GLU A 66 -0.17 28.04 -1.50
CA GLU A 66 -1.37 28.71 -0.97
C GLU A 66 -1.93 28.04 0.30
N ALA A 67 -1.38 26.89 0.72
CA ALA A 67 -1.73 26.25 1.99
C ALA A 67 -1.36 27.10 3.21
N VAL A 68 -0.40 28.02 3.06
CA VAL A 68 -0.16 29.06 4.06
C VAL A 68 -1.15 30.20 3.80
N GLU A 69 -2.12 30.38 4.70
CA GLU A 69 -3.09 31.46 4.58
C GLU A 69 -2.37 32.81 4.41
N GLN A 70 -2.77 33.58 3.37
CA GLN A 70 -2.07 34.79 2.91
C GLN A 70 -1.86 35.88 3.98
N ASN A 71 -2.56 35.82 5.11
CA ASN A 71 -2.49 36.78 6.23
C ASN A 71 -2.03 36.16 7.57
N SER A 72 -1.63 34.89 7.59
CA SER A 72 -1.27 34.16 8.82
C SER A 72 0.21 34.31 9.24
N GLY A 73 1.05 34.84 8.34
CA GLY A 73 2.48 35.07 8.60
C GLY A 73 3.22 33.80 8.99
N GLU A 74 4.10 33.90 9.99
CA GLU A 74 4.88 32.77 10.50
C GLU A 74 4.04 31.81 11.35
N ALA A 75 2.96 32.29 11.97
CA ALA A 75 2.07 31.48 12.78
C ALA A 75 1.37 30.41 11.94
N GLY A 76 0.81 30.77 10.77
CA GLY A 76 0.18 29.79 9.88
C GLY A 76 1.17 28.82 9.23
N ARG A 77 2.43 29.25 9.00
CA ARG A 77 3.50 28.34 8.54
C ARG A 77 3.79 27.24 9.55
N MET A 78 3.80 27.58 10.84
CA MET A 78 4.02 26.60 11.91
C MET A 78 2.79 25.74 12.14
N GLU A 79 1.59 26.34 12.12
CA GLU A 79 0.32 25.63 12.35
C GLU A 79 0.12 24.50 11.34
N LEU A 80 0.57 24.69 10.09
CA LEU A 80 0.50 23.70 9.02
C LEU A 80 1.14 22.35 9.39
N PHE A 81 2.16 22.36 10.25
CA PHE A 81 2.86 21.15 10.70
C PHE A 81 2.58 20.77 12.16
N ALA A 82 1.86 21.61 12.91
CA ALA A 82 1.70 21.45 14.36
C ALA A 82 0.99 20.13 14.70
N ASP A 83 -0.06 19.80 13.95
CA ASP A 83 -0.87 18.59 14.16
C ASP A 83 -0.10 17.31 13.76
N SER A 84 0.63 17.35 12.65
CA SER A 84 1.40 16.18 12.17
C SER A 84 2.76 16.01 12.89
N MET A 85 3.25 17.05 13.56
CA MET A 85 4.53 17.05 14.28
C MET A 85 4.40 17.68 15.69
N PRO A 86 3.57 17.12 16.60
CA PRO A 86 3.30 17.74 17.90
C PRO A 86 4.55 17.81 18.80
N ASN A 87 5.48 16.87 18.64
CA ASN A 87 6.74 16.77 19.40
C ASN A 87 7.96 17.33 18.64
N LEU A 88 7.76 18.12 17.58
CA LEU A 88 8.85 18.64 16.73
C LEU A 88 9.95 19.32 17.54
N VAL A 89 9.58 20.22 18.46
CA VAL A 89 10.54 20.99 19.27
C VAL A 89 11.42 20.07 20.11
N MET A 90 10.83 19.09 20.78
CA MET A 90 11.56 18.12 21.61
C MET A 90 12.49 17.25 20.77
N TRP A 91 11.97 16.73 19.66
CA TRP A 91 12.75 15.90 18.76
C TRP A 91 13.96 16.65 18.19
N VAL A 92 13.80 17.93 17.83
CA VAL A 92 14.91 18.76 17.33
C VAL A 92 15.98 19.00 18.40
N GLN A 93 15.62 19.13 19.69
CA GLN A 93 16.64 19.21 20.74
C GLN A 93 17.44 17.92 20.85
N GLU A 94 16.77 16.77 20.81
CA GLU A 94 17.39 15.48 21.14
C GLU A 94 18.15 14.88 19.95
N HIS A 95 17.60 14.97 18.74
CA HIS A 95 18.03 14.17 17.59
C HIS A 95 18.59 14.98 16.42
N ALA A 96 18.23 16.27 16.28
CA ALA A 96 18.67 17.04 15.12
C ALA A 96 20.17 17.41 15.16
N PRO A 97 20.82 17.60 14.00
CA PRO A 97 22.19 18.09 13.94
C PRO A 97 22.37 19.43 14.67
N ASN A 98 23.54 19.64 15.29
CA ASN A 98 23.84 20.82 16.11
C ASN A 98 23.50 22.15 15.43
N ARG A 99 23.72 22.25 14.12
CA ARG A 99 23.40 23.44 13.32
C ARG A 99 21.89 23.67 13.20
N THR A 100 21.11 22.62 12.92
CA THR A 100 19.65 22.67 12.82
C THR A 100 19.04 23.06 14.16
N ARG A 101 19.49 22.43 15.26
CA ARG A 101 19.04 22.75 16.62
C ARG A 101 19.24 24.23 16.94
N LYS A 102 20.44 24.75 16.67
CA LYS A 102 20.74 26.17 16.92
C LYS A 102 19.84 27.10 16.10
N LEU A 103 19.74 26.87 14.79
CA LEU A 103 18.95 27.73 13.89
C LEU A 103 17.45 27.70 14.25
N PHE A 104 16.92 26.54 14.60
CA PHE A 104 15.51 26.40 14.99
C PHE A 104 15.22 27.03 16.36
N ASN A 105 16.16 26.93 17.32
CA ASN A 105 16.02 27.62 18.60
C ASN A 105 16.08 29.14 18.45
N ASP A 106 17.04 29.65 17.69
CA ASP A 106 17.14 31.08 17.39
C ASP A 106 15.87 31.58 16.67
N TYR A 107 15.30 30.75 15.78
CA TYR A 107 14.03 31.01 15.11
C TYR A 107 12.87 31.13 16.09
N LEU A 108 12.64 30.14 16.96
CA LEU A 108 11.55 30.18 17.96
C LEU A 108 11.72 31.32 18.97
N GLN A 109 12.94 31.59 19.44
CA GLN A 109 13.22 32.67 20.40
C GLN A 109 12.98 34.07 19.83
N SER A 110 13.05 34.22 18.50
CA SER A 110 12.78 35.49 17.82
C SER A 110 11.29 35.77 17.59
N ARG A 111 10.40 34.84 17.96
CA ARG A 111 8.95 34.92 17.72
C ARG A 111 8.17 35.25 18.99
N VAL A 112 7.00 35.85 18.82
CA VAL A 112 6.10 36.11 19.95
C VAL A 112 5.43 34.81 20.37
N ALA A 113 5.25 34.56 21.67
CA ALA A 113 4.67 33.32 22.16
C ALA A 113 3.33 32.97 21.51
N SER A 114 2.50 33.97 21.17
CA SER A 114 1.22 33.79 20.48
C SER A 114 1.33 33.23 19.05
N GLU A 115 2.50 33.36 18.39
CA GLU A 115 2.73 32.86 17.03
C GLU A 115 3.16 31.40 16.98
N ILE A 116 3.72 30.88 18.07
CA ILE A 116 4.19 29.48 18.14
C ILE A 116 2.98 28.58 18.43
N PRO A 117 2.74 27.45 17.74
CA PRO A 117 1.62 26.57 18.02
C PRO A 117 1.58 26.10 19.48
N ALA A 118 0.38 25.96 20.06
CA ALA A 118 0.22 25.63 21.49
C ALA A 118 0.91 24.31 21.86
N VAL A 119 0.82 23.31 20.99
CA VAL A 119 1.48 22.00 21.11
C VAL A 119 3.00 22.10 21.21
N TRP A 120 3.60 23.14 20.62
CA TRP A 120 5.05 23.37 20.63
C TRP A 120 5.52 24.27 21.79
N ARG A 121 4.60 25.01 22.42
CA ARG A 121 4.91 25.81 23.63
C ARG A 121 5.06 24.93 24.86
N SER A 122 4.34 23.82 24.91
CA SER A 122 4.43 22.82 25.97
C SER A 122 5.74 22.04 25.82
N THR A 123 6.83 22.66 26.27
CA THR A 123 7.96 21.86 26.74
C THR A 123 7.43 21.05 27.92
N PRO A 124 7.61 19.72 28.01
CA PRO A 124 7.59 19.06 29.30
C PRO A 124 8.84 19.53 30.05
N ALA A 125 8.81 20.79 30.50
CA ALA A 125 9.71 21.29 31.50
C ALA A 125 9.22 20.69 32.81
N ASN A 126 9.56 19.43 33.04
CA ASN A 126 9.58 18.86 34.38
C ASN A 126 8.30 19.15 35.18
N GLU A 127 7.13 18.79 34.66
CA GLU A 127 5.98 18.56 35.53
C GLU A 127 6.21 17.22 36.23
N VAL A 128 7.02 17.33 37.28
CA VAL A 128 6.79 16.55 38.48
C VAL A 128 5.39 16.96 38.94
N GLU A 129 4.36 16.29 38.44
CA GLU A 129 3.19 16.04 39.27
C GLU A 129 3.72 15.19 40.42
N GLU A 130 4.16 15.89 41.46
CA GLU A 130 4.31 15.33 42.80
C GLU A 130 2.90 14.90 43.21
N ASP A 131 2.56 13.66 42.85
CA ASP A 131 1.56 12.90 43.58
C ASP A 131 2.00 12.91 45.06
N PRO A 132 1.28 13.58 45.97
CA PRO A 132 1.69 13.70 47.36
C PRO A 132 1.76 12.34 48.08
N ASP A 133 1.29 11.25 47.46
CA ASP A 133 1.15 9.94 48.08
C ASP A 133 2.06 8.82 47.52
N ALA A 134 2.99 9.12 46.61
CA ALA A 134 3.84 8.07 46.00
C ALA A 134 5.05 7.59 46.85
N TRP A 135 5.16 7.98 48.13
CA TRP A 135 6.27 7.59 49.03
C TRP A 135 6.17 6.18 49.63
N LEU A 136 5.28 5.32 49.14
CA LEU A 136 5.17 3.92 49.58
C LEU A 136 5.22 2.97 48.40
N THR A 137 6.40 2.73 47.86
CA THR A 137 7.11 1.45 48.07
C THR A 137 8.39 1.38 47.23
N ASP A 138 9.39 0.83 47.87
CA ASP A 138 10.80 0.84 47.52
C ASP A 138 11.13 0.06 46.23
N SER A 139 12.21 0.51 45.61
CA SER A 139 12.95 0.00 44.44
C SER A 139 13.64 -1.37 44.72
N PRO A 140 14.51 -1.96 43.85
CA PRO A 140 14.87 -1.61 42.46
C PRO A 140 15.08 -2.78 41.45
N ARG A 141 15.21 -2.38 40.17
CA ARG A 141 16.15 -2.87 39.12
C ARG A 141 15.95 -4.24 38.42
N ALA A 142 15.72 -4.18 37.10
CA ALA A 142 16.73 -4.32 36.03
C ALA A 142 16.20 -5.03 34.77
N ASN A 143 16.58 -4.49 33.60
CA ASN A 143 16.68 -5.12 32.27
C ASN A 143 15.49 -5.92 31.72
N ARG A 144 14.88 -5.40 30.64
CA ARG A 144 14.15 -6.20 29.65
C ARG A 144 14.61 -5.85 28.24
N LEU A 145 15.19 -6.85 27.57
CA LEU A 145 15.05 -7.19 26.15
C LEU A 145 15.29 -8.73 26.04
N PRO A 146 14.94 -9.39 24.92
CA PRO A 146 13.62 -9.90 24.55
C PRO A 146 13.56 -11.44 24.67
N VAL A 147 12.35 -12.01 24.80
CA VAL A 147 12.16 -13.46 24.93
C VAL A 147 12.09 -14.11 23.55
N ASP A 148 13.08 -14.96 23.31
CA ASP A 148 13.21 -16.02 22.31
C ASP A 148 12.17 -17.11 22.61
N TRP A 149 11.42 -17.58 21.60
CA TRP A 149 10.61 -18.79 21.74
C TRP A 149 11.33 -19.94 21.03
N ALA A 150 12.19 -20.64 21.76
CA ALA A 150 12.69 -21.93 21.38
C ALA A 150 12.49 -22.89 22.55
N ASP A 151 11.81 -23.99 22.25
CA ASP A 151 11.80 -25.27 22.96
C ASP A 151 11.53 -25.27 24.47
N ASP A 152 10.32 -25.68 24.84
CA ASP A 152 10.21 -26.85 25.72
C ASP A 152 8.91 -27.63 25.43
N LEU A 153 9.15 -28.80 24.86
CA LEU A 153 8.28 -29.96 24.77
C LEU A 153 8.03 -30.55 26.18
N LEU A 154 7.04 -31.45 26.21
CA LEU A 154 6.78 -32.51 27.21
C LEU A 154 5.81 -32.12 28.35
N ASP A 155 4.53 -32.46 28.21
CA ASP A 155 4.06 -33.77 28.71
C ASP A 155 2.64 -34.07 28.20
N ASP A 156 2.27 -35.35 28.27
CA ASP A 156 0.96 -35.96 28.00
C ASP A 156 0.59 -36.28 26.54
N LEU A 157 1.30 -37.26 25.97
CA LEU A 157 0.68 -38.26 25.11
C LEU A 157 1.20 -39.67 25.45
N ASP A 158 0.29 -40.52 25.89
CA ASP A 158 0.48 -41.97 25.98
C ASP A 158 -0.59 -42.70 25.13
N PRO A 159 -0.34 -43.94 24.68
CA PRO A 159 -0.42 -44.27 23.26
C PRO A 159 -1.35 -45.45 22.96
N VAL A 160 -1.85 -45.57 21.72
CA VAL A 160 -2.19 -46.88 21.15
C VAL A 160 -1.91 -46.91 19.64
N ALA A 161 -1.09 -47.87 19.24
CA ALA A 161 -0.82 -48.35 17.89
C ALA A 161 -0.94 -49.89 17.90
N PRO A 162 -0.79 -50.62 16.78
CA PRO A 162 -1.41 -50.52 15.44
C PRO A 162 -2.01 -51.94 15.09
N PRO A 163 -2.14 -52.46 13.84
CA PRO A 163 -1.05 -52.63 12.86
C PRO A 163 -1.39 -52.38 11.36
N LEU A 164 -0.30 -52.30 10.61
CA LEU A 164 -0.13 -52.14 9.17
C LEU A 164 -0.41 -53.41 8.34
N GLY A 165 -0.76 -53.22 7.08
CA GLY A 165 -0.61 -54.16 5.96
C GLY A 165 -1.01 -53.47 4.64
N SER A 166 -0.07 -52.90 3.89
CA SER A 166 0.61 -53.49 2.71
C SER A 166 -0.31 -53.89 1.55
N THR A 167 -0.31 -53.12 0.45
CA THR A 167 0.31 -53.48 -0.86
C THR A 167 -0.21 -52.60 -2.01
N ALA A 168 0.74 -52.20 -2.87
CA ALA A 168 0.67 -52.09 -4.34
C ALA A 168 -0.27 -51.08 -5.05
N THR A 169 0.37 -50.16 -5.79
CA THR A 169 -0.13 -49.57 -7.05
C THR A 169 -0.24 -50.67 -8.14
N PRO A 170 -1.17 -50.59 -9.13
CA PRO A 170 -0.86 -49.85 -10.37
C PRO A 170 -2.05 -49.21 -11.15
N ALA A 171 -1.69 -48.25 -12.02
CA ALA A 171 -2.19 -47.99 -13.39
C ALA A 171 -3.62 -47.45 -13.73
N LEU A 172 -3.60 -46.22 -14.29
CA LEU A 172 -4.16 -45.73 -15.57
C LEU A 172 -5.59 -46.11 -16.08
N THR A 173 -6.44 -45.05 -16.14
CA THR A 173 -7.43 -44.66 -17.20
C THR A 173 -8.68 -45.51 -17.49
N PRO A 174 -9.72 -44.98 -18.20
CA PRO A 174 -10.51 -43.77 -17.97
C PRO A 174 -12.04 -44.06 -18.10
N ALA A 175 -12.86 -42.99 -18.12
CA ALA A 175 -14.29 -42.93 -18.50
C ALA A 175 -15.33 -43.08 -17.37
N ALA A 176 -16.10 -42.02 -17.13
CA ALA A 176 -17.39 -41.82 -17.77
C ALA A 176 -18.14 -40.67 -17.07
N THR A 177 -18.39 -39.61 -17.83
CA THR A 177 -19.39 -38.59 -17.58
C THR A 177 -20.77 -39.23 -17.32
N PRO A 178 -21.61 -38.60 -16.50
CA PRO A 178 -22.91 -38.24 -17.04
C PRO A 178 -23.12 -36.73 -16.98
N ALA A 179 -23.55 -36.22 -18.12
CA ALA A 179 -24.02 -34.86 -18.34
C ALA A 179 -25.49 -34.77 -17.89
N SER A 180 -25.98 -33.52 -17.86
CA SER A 180 -27.33 -33.07 -17.49
C SER A 180 -27.44 -32.82 -15.97
N GLU A 181 -27.73 -31.62 -15.46
CA GLU A 181 -28.49 -30.52 -16.04
C GLU A 181 -28.33 -29.29 -15.13
N VAL A 182 -27.80 -28.17 -15.64
CA VAL A 182 -28.22 -26.83 -15.17
C VAL A 182 -28.37 -25.95 -16.41
N ALA A 183 -29.46 -26.21 -17.15
CA ALA A 183 -30.02 -25.20 -18.02
C ALA A 183 -30.82 -24.22 -17.16
N ALA A 184 -30.18 -23.13 -16.72
CA ALA A 184 -30.77 -21.82 -16.45
C ALA A 184 -29.71 -20.87 -15.86
N ALA A 185 -28.93 -20.21 -16.71
CA ALA A 185 -28.24 -18.98 -16.36
C ALA A 185 -28.38 -17.98 -17.52
N ALA A 186 -29.61 -17.80 -18.00
CA ALA A 186 -29.96 -16.76 -18.95
C ALA A 186 -30.86 -15.75 -18.25
N ASP A 187 -30.35 -15.12 -17.18
CA ASP A 187 -30.63 -13.71 -16.80
C ASP A 187 -29.87 -13.26 -15.52
N ALA A 188 -28.69 -13.83 -15.22
CA ALA A 188 -27.86 -13.26 -14.17
C ALA A 188 -27.34 -11.89 -14.66
N PRO A 189 -27.45 -10.81 -13.87
CA PRO A 189 -26.95 -9.51 -14.28
C PRO A 189 -25.45 -9.61 -14.58
N LYS A 190 -25.04 -9.11 -15.75
CA LYS A 190 -23.63 -9.10 -16.13
C LYS A 190 -22.83 -8.32 -15.09
N SER A 191 -21.75 -8.91 -14.60
CA SER A 191 -20.88 -8.30 -13.60
C SER A 191 -19.44 -8.24 -14.12
N ILE A 192 -18.74 -7.15 -13.78
CA ILE A 192 -17.34 -6.95 -14.11
C ILE A 192 -16.57 -6.90 -12.80
N PHE A 193 -15.54 -7.72 -12.68
CA PHE A 193 -14.62 -7.70 -11.55
C PHE A 193 -13.28 -7.12 -11.96
N ILE A 194 -12.64 -6.43 -11.01
CA ILE A 194 -11.29 -5.94 -11.15
C ILE A 194 -10.39 -6.58 -10.09
N VAL A 195 -9.36 -7.25 -10.58
CA VAL A 195 -8.20 -7.69 -9.80
C VAL A 195 -7.11 -6.63 -9.96
N HIS A 196 -6.53 -6.15 -8.86
CA HIS A 196 -5.48 -5.15 -8.92
C HIS A 196 -4.49 -5.26 -7.75
N GLY A 197 -3.32 -4.69 -7.98
CA GLY A 197 -2.27 -4.48 -6.98
C GLY A 197 -2.49 -3.20 -6.18
N HIS A 198 -1.42 -2.52 -5.78
CA HIS A 198 -1.47 -1.29 -4.98
C HIS A 198 -1.67 -0.01 -5.81
N ASP A 199 -1.66 -0.09 -7.14
CA ASP A 199 -1.89 1.07 -8.00
C ASP A 199 -3.39 1.45 -8.07
N GLU A 200 -3.81 2.19 -7.04
CA GLU A 200 -5.16 2.76 -6.93
C GLU A 200 -5.49 3.75 -8.06
N ALA A 201 -4.49 4.44 -8.62
CA ALA A 201 -4.72 5.38 -9.70
C ALA A 201 -5.10 4.65 -10.99
N ALA A 202 -4.40 3.56 -11.31
CA ALA A 202 -4.73 2.67 -12.41
C ALA A 202 -6.10 2.02 -12.20
N LEU A 203 -6.36 1.48 -11.01
CA LEU A 203 -7.67 0.92 -10.66
C LEU A 203 -8.78 1.92 -10.97
N ASN A 204 -8.70 3.13 -10.39
CA ASN A 204 -9.76 4.13 -10.51
C ASN A 204 -9.96 4.58 -11.96
N SER A 205 -8.88 4.77 -12.71
CA SER A 205 -8.92 5.14 -14.13
C SER A 205 -9.67 4.10 -14.96
N ILE A 206 -9.35 2.81 -14.76
CA ILE A 206 -9.95 1.69 -15.48
C ILE A 206 -11.40 1.47 -15.05
N LYS A 207 -11.67 1.53 -13.74
CA LYS A 207 -13.02 1.38 -13.16
C LYS A 207 -13.98 2.42 -13.72
N LEU A 208 -13.57 3.70 -13.73
CA LEU A 208 -14.36 4.79 -14.29
C LEU A 208 -14.57 4.66 -15.81
N PHE A 209 -13.54 4.21 -16.54
CA PHE A 209 -13.66 4.01 -17.98
C PHE A 209 -14.60 2.85 -18.32
N ALA A 210 -14.41 1.69 -17.70
CA ALA A 210 -15.26 0.51 -17.88
C ALA A 210 -16.72 0.83 -17.53
N HIS A 211 -16.97 1.55 -16.42
CA HIS A 211 -18.30 2.00 -16.05
C HIS A 211 -18.92 2.90 -17.11
N ARG A 212 -18.16 3.85 -17.67
CA ARG A 212 -18.65 4.77 -18.70
C ARG A 212 -19.08 4.05 -19.99
N VAL A 213 -18.36 3.00 -20.39
CA VAL A 213 -18.63 2.31 -21.68
C VAL A 213 -19.65 1.17 -21.55
N THR A 214 -19.77 0.55 -20.38
CA THR A 214 -20.66 -0.60 -20.16
C THR A 214 -21.91 -0.25 -19.36
N GLY A 215 -21.89 0.85 -18.59
CA GLY A 215 -22.90 1.16 -17.57
C GLY A 215 -22.82 0.29 -16.32
N LEU A 216 -21.91 -0.69 -16.27
CA LEU A 216 -21.70 -1.60 -15.13
C LEU A 216 -20.54 -1.07 -14.29
N MET A 217 -20.76 -0.86 -12.99
CA MET A 217 -19.67 -0.44 -12.10
C MET A 217 -18.83 -1.65 -11.72
N PRO A 218 -17.54 -1.71 -12.09
CA PRO A 218 -16.72 -2.86 -11.75
C PRO A 218 -16.48 -2.96 -10.24
N ILE A 219 -16.48 -4.19 -9.73
CA ILE A 219 -16.25 -4.50 -8.31
C ILE A 219 -14.76 -4.80 -8.12
N SER A 220 -14.10 -4.09 -7.20
CA SER A 220 -12.75 -4.45 -6.77
C SER A 220 -12.83 -5.50 -5.66
N LEU A 221 -12.07 -6.59 -5.82
CA LEU A 221 -11.98 -7.66 -4.82
C LEU A 221 -11.20 -7.24 -3.57
N ALA A 222 -10.28 -6.28 -3.70
CA ALA A 222 -9.45 -5.78 -2.62
C ALA A 222 -10.21 -4.79 -1.71
N GLU A 223 -11.16 -4.02 -2.27
CA GLU A 223 -11.97 -3.03 -1.55
C GLU A 223 -13.05 -3.66 -0.64
N GLU A 224 -13.37 -4.95 -0.82
CA GLU A 224 -14.43 -5.62 -0.05
C GLU A 224 -13.98 -6.03 1.36
N ALA A 225 -14.71 -5.53 2.37
CA ALA A 225 -14.40 -5.68 3.79
C ALA A 225 -14.15 -7.14 4.15
N GLY A 226 -12.92 -7.43 4.60
CA GLY A 226 -12.37 -8.78 4.66
C GLY A 226 -13.11 -9.80 5.52
N ARG A 227 -14.07 -9.42 6.39
CA ARG A 227 -14.91 -10.29 7.26
C ARG A 227 -14.24 -11.56 7.85
N GLY A 228 -12.90 -11.60 7.97
CA GLY A 228 -12.14 -12.81 8.32
C GLY A 228 -12.08 -13.90 7.24
N GLN A 229 -12.56 -13.65 6.02
CA GLN A 229 -12.53 -14.61 4.93
C GLN A 229 -11.15 -14.72 4.29
N THR A 230 -10.76 -15.94 3.94
CA THR A 230 -9.56 -16.16 3.15
C THR A 230 -9.77 -15.64 1.73
N ILE A 231 -8.66 -15.35 1.05
CA ILE A 231 -8.63 -14.93 -0.35
C ILE A 231 -9.41 -15.93 -1.25
N ILE A 232 -9.33 -17.23 -0.94
CA ILE A 232 -10.02 -18.32 -1.66
C ILE A 232 -11.54 -18.28 -1.45
N GLU A 233 -12.02 -17.99 -0.25
CA GLU A 233 -13.46 -17.90 0.05
C GLU A 233 -14.12 -16.70 -0.63
N LYS A 234 -13.38 -15.58 -0.76
CA LYS A 234 -13.81 -14.46 -1.59
C LYS A 234 -13.95 -14.92 -3.05
N PHE A 235 -12.98 -15.66 -3.57
CA PHE A 235 -13.03 -16.13 -4.95
C PHE A 235 -14.20 -17.05 -5.25
N GLU A 236 -14.56 -17.98 -4.36
CA GLU A 236 -15.72 -18.85 -4.58
C GLU A 236 -17.04 -18.06 -4.59
N ALA A 237 -17.17 -17.03 -3.75
CA ALA A 237 -18.35 -16.18 -3.74
C ALA A 237 -18.48 -15.32 -5.01
N TYR A 238 -17.37 -14.78 -5.52
CA TYR A 238 -17.37 -13.85 -6.66
C TYR A 238 -17.21 -14.55 -8.01
N GLY A 239 -16.49 -15.67 -8.07
CA GLY A 239 -16.26 -16.46 -9.28
C GLY A 239 -17.54 -17.05 -9.86
N VAL A 240 -18.53 -17.34 -9.03
CA VAL A 240 -19.87 -17.80 -9.48
C VAL A 240 -20.68 -16.67 -10.12
N ALA A 241 -20.40 -15.40 -9.76
CA ALA A 241 -21.13 -14.24 -10.23
C ALA A 241 -20.44 -13.48 -11.39
N ALA A 242 -19.12 -13.65 -11.54
CA ALA A 242 -18.30 -12.92 -12.52
C ALA A 242 -18.64 -13.26 -13.96
N SER A 243 -19.09 -12.27 -14.74
CA SER A 243 -19.26 -12.44 -16.19
C SER A 243 -18.01 -12.07 -16.97
N PHE A 244 -17.17 -11.19 -16.42
CA PHE A 244 -15.94 -10.74 -17.04
C PHE A 244 -14.97 -10.20 -15.98
N VAL A 245 -13.67 -10.40 -16.18
CA VAL A 245 -12.63 -9.97 -15.24
C VAL A 245 -11.57 -9.12 -15.95
N ILE A 246 -11.26 -7.97 -15.37
CA ILE A 246 -10.14 -7.12 -15.76
C ILE A 246 -9.04 -7.32 -14.71
N VAL A 247 -7.85 -7.71 -15.15
CA VAL A 247 -6.71 -7.94 -14.26
C VAL A 247 -5.65 -6.88 -14.50
N LEU A 248 -5.35 -6.03 -13.51
CA LEU A 248 -4.29 -5.03 -13.58
C LEU A 248 -2.96 -5.62 -13.08
N LEU A 249 -2.03 -5.83 -14.01
CA LEU A 249 -0.65 -6.17 -13.71
C LEU A 249 0.18 -4.88 -13.63
N THR A 250 0.32 -4.37 -12.41
CA THR A 250 1.08 -3.14 -12.11
C THR A 250 2.40 -3.47 -11.42
N PRO A 251 3.42 -2.59 -11.51
CA PRO A 251 4.79 -2.86 -11.03
C PRO A 251 4.91 -2.78 -9.50
N ASP A 252 4.17 -3.63 -8.81
CA ASP A 252 4.06 -3.66 -7.34
C ASP A 252 5.27 -4.29 -6.65
N ASP A 253 5.87 -5.30 -7.30
CA ASP A 253 6.98 -6.07 -6.77
C ASP A 253 8.17 -5.99 -7.74
N VAL A 254 9.35 -6.41 -7.29
CA VAL A 254 10.50 -6.70 -8.17
C VAL A 254 10.87 -8.17 -8.08
N GLY A 255 11.28 -8.75 -9.21
CA GLY A 255 11.61 -10.16 -9.32
C GLY A 255 12.67 -10.43 -10.37
N GLN A 256 13.32 -11.58 -10.25
CA GLN A 256 14.17 -12.14 -11.29
C GLN A 256 14.37 -13.63 -11.07
N THR A 257 14.79 -14.33 -12.11
CA THR A 257 15.17 -15.74 -12.01
C THR A 257 16.47 -15.89 -11.23
N ILE A 258 16.71 -17.08 -10.67
CA ILE A 258 18.01 -17.40 -10.03
C ILE A 258 19.16 -17.25 -11.02
N GLY A 259 18.94 -17.61 -12.30
CA GLY A 259 19.94 -17.47 -13.35
C GLY A 259 20.31 -16.00 -13.61
N ASP A 260 19.31 -15.12 -13.70
CA ASP A 260 19.51 -13.68 -13.91
C ASP A 260 20.21 -13.04 -12.72
N HIS A 261 19.84 -13.45 -11.50
CA HIS A 261 20.49 -13.01 -10.27
C HIS A 261 21.97 -13.42 -10.24
N GLN A 262 22.27 -14.69 -10.58
CA GLN A 262 23.65 -15.19 -10.67
C GLN A 262 24.46 -14.50 -11.77
N ALA A 263 23.81 -14.09 -12.86
CA ALA A 263 24.42 -13.34 -13.95
C ALA A 263 24.62 -11.84 -13.63
N GLY A 264 24.15 -11.37 -12.47
CA GLY A 264 24.25 -9.96 -12.08
C GLY A 264 23.31 -9.04 -12.86
N THR A 265 22.18 -9.57 -13.32
CA THR A 265 21.13 -8.78 -13.99
C THR A 265 20.32 -8.04 -12.94
N GLU A 266 19.82 -6.86 -13.30
CA GLU A 266 18.91 -6.12 -12.43
C GLU A 266 17.53 -6.80 -12.36
N PRO A 267 16.93 -6.89 -11.17
CA PRO A 267 15.54 -7.33 -11.02
C PRO A 267 14.59 -6.49 -11.87
N LYS A 268 13.59 -7.14 -12.45
CA LYS A 268 12.54 -6.48 -13.24
C LYS A 268 11.34 -6.18 -12.37
N ALA A 269 10.57 -5.16 -12.76
CA ALA A 269 9.25 -4.95 -12.20
C ALA A 269 8.37 -6.16 -12.49
N ARG A 270 7.59 -6.59 -11.50
CA ARG A 270 6.65 -7.71 -11.61
C ARG A 270 5.30 -7.33 -10.99
N ALA A 271 4.24 -7.97 -11.44
CA ALA A 271 2.95 -7.91 -10.76
C ALA A 271 3.00 -8.52 -9.36
N ARG A 272 2.15 -8.03 -8.47
CA ARG A 272 1.95 -8.59 -7.13
C ARG A 272 1.63 -10.08 -7.21
N GLN A 273 2.27 -10.92 -6.40
CA GLN A 273 2.06 -12.38 -6.45
C GLN A 273 0.59 -12.79 -6.25
N ASN A 274 -0.14 -12.12 -5.37
CA ASN A 274 -1.56 -12.40 -5.15
C ASN A 274 -2.40 -12.13 -6.41
N VAL A 275 -2.07 -11.07 -7.15
CA VAL A 275 -2.72 -10.72 -8.43
C VAL A 275 -2.45 -11.81 -9.49
N VAL A 276 -1.24 -12.36 -9.53
CA VAL A 276 -0.90 -13.46 -10.44
C VAL A 276 -1.64 -14.75 -10.06
N LEU A 277 -1.78 -15.04 -8.76
CA LEU A 277 -2.58 -16.17 -8.27
C LEU A 277 -4.07 -16.01 -8.65
N GLU A 278 -4.61 -14.80 -8.47
CA GLU A 278 -5.97 -14.42 -8.82
C GLU A 278 -6.26 -14.59 -10.31
N LEU A 279 -5.35 -14.13 -11.16
CA LEU A 279 -5.42 -14.34 -12.60
C LEU A 279 -5.53 -15.83 -12.93
N GLY A 280 -4.67 -16.67 -12.33
CA GLY A 280 -4.71 -18.11 -12.51
C GLY A 280 -6.04 -18.74 -12.09
N TYR A 281 -6.60 -18.31 -10.96
CA TYR A 281 -7.92 -18.75 -10.48
C TYR A 281 -9.03 -18.41 -11.50
N PHE A 282 -9.11 -17.14 -11.93
CA PHE A 282 -10.18 -16.72 -12.85
C PHE A 282 -10.06 -17.38 -14.22
N ILE A 283 -8.85 -17.63 -14.73
CA ILE A 283 -8.65 -18.38 -15.97
C ILE A 283 -9.27 -19.79 -15.85
N GLY A 284 -9.04 -20.47 -14.72
CA GLY A 284 -9.60 -21.79 -14.47
C GLY A 284 -11.12 -21.79 -14.26
N ASN A 285 -11.67 -20.71 -13.71
CA ASN A 285 -13.07 -20.65 -13.31
C ASN A 285 -14.01 -20.14 -14.42
N ILE A 286 -13.68 -19.02 -15.08
CA ILE A 286 -14.56 -18.39 -16.09
C ILE A 286 -14.05 -18.51 -17.53
N GLY A 287 -12.86 -19.09 -17.74
CA GLY A 287 -12.23 -19.20 -19.05
C GLY A 287 -11.48 -17.94 -19.48
N ARG A 288 -10.43 -18.13 -20.29
CA ARG A 288 -9.53 -17.05 -20.74
C ARG A 288 -10.21 -16.01 -21.64
N GLU A 289 -11.28 -16.38 -22.32
CA GLU A 289 -12.07 -15.53 -23.21
C GLU A 289 -12.89 -14.46 -22.47
N ASN A 290 -13.09 -14.63 -21.17
CA ASN A 290 -13.82 -13.69 -20.32
C ASN A 290 -12.88 -12.85 -19.44
N ILE A 291 -11.60 -12.75 -19.84
CA ILE A 291 -10.54 -12.07 -19.09
C ILE A 291 -9.76 -11.17 -20.03
N VAL A 292 -9.51 -9.94 -19.57
CA VAL A 292 -8.54 -9.03 -20.17
C VAL A 292 -7.47 -8.67 -19.14
N VAL A 293 -6.21 -8.73 -19.57
CA VAL A 293 -5.07 -8.30 -18.76
C VAL A 293 -4.71 -6.88 -19.17
N VAL A 294 -4.64 -5.98 -18.20
CA VAL A 294 -4.11 -4.64 -18.37
C VAL A 294 -2.70 -4.61 -17.78
N ASP A 295 -1.70 -4.39 -18.62
CA ASP A 295 -0.29 -4.62 -18.28
C ASP A 295 0.52 -3.33 -18.31
N ALA A 296 1.20 -3.05 -17.20
CA ALA A 296 2.10 -1.92 -16.98
C ALA A 296 3.58 -2.28 -17.07
N ASP A 297 3.92 -2.96 -18.16
CA ASP A 297 5.28 -3.34 -18.55
C ASP A 297 5.98 -4.16 -17.46
N VAL A 298 5.24 -5.12 -16.89
CA VAL A 298 5.78 -6.03 -15.88
C VAL A 298 6.23 -7.36 -16.48
N GLU A 299 7.07 -8.09 -15.74
CA GLU A 299 7.40 -9.47 -16.07
C GLU A 299 6.13 -10.32 -16.20
N ARG A 300 5.89 -10.88 -17.40
CA ARG A 300 4.73 -11.71 -17.70
C ARG A 300 5.01 -13.18 -17.41
N PRO A 301 4.10 -13.91 -16.76
CA PRO A 301 4.18 -15.37 -16.69
C PRO A 301 4.18 -16.00 -18.10
N SER A 302 5.15 -16.88 -18.38
CA SER A 302 5.39 -17.43 -19.72
C SER A 302 4.23 -18.23 -20.30
N ASP A 303 3.40 -18.84 -19.45
CA ASP A 303 2.30 -19.72 -19.84
C ASP A 303 1.00 -18.97 -20.21
N LEU A 304 1.00 -17.63 -20.19
CA LEU A 304 -0.20 -16.79 -20.41
C LEU A 304 -0.35 -16.24 -21.83
N ALA A 305 0.37 -16.79 -22.81
CA ALA A 305 0.41 -16.32 -24.20
C ALA A 305 -0.97 -16.28 -24.93
N GLY A 306 -2.02 -16.88 -24.36
CA GLY A 306 -3.37 -16.90 -24.93
C GLY A 306 -4.36 -15.89 -24.34
N LEU A 307 -3.92 -14.96 -23.49
CA LEU A 307 -4.74 -13.87 -22.95
C LEU A 307 -4.72 -12.64 -23.85
N SER A 308 -5.78 -11.84 -23.80
CA SER A 308 -5.75 -10.49 -24.37
C SER A 308 -5.03 -9.53 -23.41
N TYR A 309 -4.18 -8.69 -23.98
CA TYR A 309 -3.38 -7.71 -23.26
C TYR A 309 -3.70 -6.29 -23.74
N VAL A 310 -3.94 -5.41 -22.79
CA VAL A 310 -4.05 -3.97 -22.97
C VAL A 310 -2.84 -3.31 -22.31
N GLU A 311 -2.02 -2.64 -23.10
CA GLU A 311 -0.86 -1.90 -22.59
C GLU A 311 -1.31 -0.64 -21.83
N TYR A 312 -0.80 -0.45 -20.62
CA TYR A 312 -1.16 0.68 -19.74
C TYR A 312 0.03 1.08 -18.86
N PRO A 313 0.45 2.35 -18.76
CA PRO A 313 -0.13 3.50 -19.43
C PRO A 313 0.29 3.55 -20.90
N GLY A 314 -0.66 3.83 -21.79
CA GLY A 314 -0.43 4.02 -23.22
C GLY A 314 -1.42 5.02 -23.81
N SER A 315 -1.22 5.49 -25.04
CA SER A 315 -2.19 6.43 -25.64
C SER A 315 -3.52 5.77 -26.00
N ASN A 316 -3.52 4.45 -26.24
CA ASN A 316 -4.64 3.74 -26.86
C ASN A 316 -5.33 2.72 -25.93
N TRP A 317 -4.94 2.64 -24.65
CA TRP A 317 -5.47 1.61 -23.73
C TRP A 317 -6.99 1.62 -23.61
N LYS A 318 -7.62 2.80 -23.73
CA LYS A 318 -9.07 2.97 -23.68
C LYS A 318 -9.76 2.28 -24.86
N ASP A 319 -9.23 2.46 -26.06
CA ASP A 319 -9.81 1.86 -27.26
C ASP A 319 -9.61 0.35 -27.25
N SER A 320 -8.41 -0.11 -26.89
CA SER A 320 -8.12 -1.54 -26.74
C SER A 320 -9.02 -2.20 -25.70
N LEU A 321 -9.17 -1.59 -24.51
CA LEU A 321 -10.06 -2.10 -23.47
C LEU A 321 -11.52 -2.07 -23.90
N ARG A 322 -11.95 -1.04 -24.65
CA ARG A 322 -13.31 -0.99 -25.21
C ARG A 322 -13.55 -2.15 -26.18
N THR A 323 -12.59 -2.47 -27.04
CA THR A 323 -12.70 -3.59 -27.99
C THR A 323 -12.91 -4.92 -27.26
N GLU A 324 -12.17 -5.17 -26.18
CA GLU A 324 -12.32 -6.40 -25.39
C GLU A 324 -13.68 -6.45 -24.66
N LEU A 325 -14.12 -5.34 -24.08
CA LEU A 325 -15.45 -5.26 -23.43
C LEU A 325 -16.58 -5.42 -24.44
N ASP A 326 -16.43 -4.94 -25.67
CA ASP A 326 -17.40 -5.11 -26.76
C ASP A 326 -17.43 -6.55 -27.27
N ALA A 327 -16.27 -7.19 -27.41
CA ALA A 327 -16.17 -8.61 -27.77
C ALA A 327 -16.84 -9.53 -26.73
N ALA A 328 -16.80 -9.13 -25.44
CA ALA A 328 -17.54 -9.78 -24.36
C ALA A 328 -19.04 -9.41 -24.30
N GLY A 329 -19.50 -8.53 -25.20
CA GLY A 329 -20.90 -8.06 -25.27
C GLY A 329 -21.33 -7.22 -24.07
N LEU A 330 -20.41 -6.47 -23.45
CA LEU A 330 -20.67 -5.64 -22.26
C LEU A 330 -20.91 -4.17 -22.59
N VAL A 331 -20.58 -3.72 -23.80
CA VAL A 331 -20.73 -2.32 -24.22
C VAL A 331 -22.18 -2.04 -24.61
N GLN A 332 -22.69 -0.87 -24.20
CA GLN A 332 -24.00 -0.37 -24.64
C GLN A 332 -23.84 0.31 -25.99
N GLY A 333 -24.68 -0.07 -26.96
CA GLY A 333 -24.72 0.49 -28.32
C GLY A 333 -25.33 1.88 -28.41
#